data_AF-A0A353YZB3-F1
#
_entry.id   AF-A0A353YZB3-F1
#
_cell.length_a   1.000
_cell.length_b   1.000
_cell.length_c   1.000
_cell.angle_alpha   90.00
_cell.angle_beta   90.00
_cell.angle_gamma   90.00
#
_symmetry.space_group_name_H-M   'P 1'
#
loop_
_entity.id
_entity.type
_entity.pdbx_description
1 polymer ?
#
loop_
_entity_poly.entity_id
_entity_poly.type
_entity_poly.pdbx_seq_one_letter_code
_entity_poly.pdbx_strand_id
1 'polypeptide(L)'
;MNYTGEIAALLTAIFWTITAIAFERASLKVGSLSVNIIRLFLGFLFLSIFTLFYRGSFFPMDATNQAWFWLILSGFIGFLFGDLFLFKSYTIIGSRFAMLVMTLVPPITALSGRIILGEKLSLMSYLGMFLTIIGISIAIFNRNKEDGKITLKLSVKGLIFAFFGALGQALGLVISKLGMKDYDPFAATQIRIMAGIIGFVILVSFMKRWKQV
;
A
#
# COMPACT_ATOMS: atom_id res chain seq x y z
N MET A 1 12.80 18.81 -22.78
CA MET A 1 11.63 18.50 -21.91
C MET A 1 11.81 17.07 -21.43
N ASN A 2 12.03 16.85 -20.14
CA ASN A 2 12.21 15.51 -19.58
C ASN A 2 10.86 15.00 -19.09
N TYR A 3 10.23 14.11 -19.86
CA TYR A 3 8.97 13.45 -19.50
C TYR A 3 9.17 12.26 -18.55
N THR A 4 10.24 12.26 -17.77
CA THR A 4 10.63 11.11 -16.92
C THR A 4 9.58 10.82 -15.87
N GLY A 5 8.90 11.84 -15.34
CA GLY A 5 7.84 11.68 -14.36
C GLY A 5 6.57 11.08 -14.95
N GLU A 6 6.16 11.53 -16.13
CA GLU A 6 4.98 11.07 -16.85
C GLU A 6 5.15 9.61 -17.29
N ILE A 7 6.32 9.26 -17.82
CA ILE A 7 6.66 7.87 -18.16
C ILE A 7 6.65 7.00 -16.91
N ALA A 8 7.26 7.46 -15.80
CA ALA A 8 7.24 6.74 -14.53
C ALA A 8 5.81 6.52 -14.00
N ALA A 9 4.92 7.51 -14.14
CA ALA A 9 3.52 7.40 -13.74
C ALA A 9 2.75 6.36 -14.59
N LEU A 10 2.97 6.34 -15.90
CA LEU A 10 2.35 5.35 -16.80
C LEU A 10 2.86 3.92 -16.51
N LEU A 11 4.18 3.76 -16.36
CA LEU A 11 4.78 2.47 -15.99
C LEU A 11 4.25 2.00 -14.63
N THR A 12 4.09 2.92 -13.68
CA THR A 12 3.49 2.63 -12.38
C THR A 12 2.06 2.11 -12.55
N ALA A 13 1.22 2.74 -13.36
CA ALA A 13 -0.15 2.27 -13.61
C ALA A 13 -0.19 0.86 -14.22
N ILE A 14 0.71 0.56 -15.17
CA ILE A 14 0.85 -0.78 -15.77
C ILE A 14 1.25 -1.80 -14.70
N PHE A 15 2.32 -1.52 -13.94
CA PHE A 15 2.79 -2.43 -12.90
C PHE A 15 1.76 -2.63 -11.79
N TRP A 16 1.06 -1.58 -11.37
CA TRP A 16 -0.02 -1.68 -10.37
C TRP A 16 -1.16 -2.58 -10.85
N THR A 17 -1.52 -2.50 -12.13
CA THR A 17 -2.57 -3.36 -12.71
C THR A 17 -2.13 -4.82 -12.73
N ILE A 18 -0.93 -5.11 -13.25
CA ILE A 18 -0.39 -6.47 -13.34
C ILE A 18 -0.23 -7.07 -11.93
N THR A 19 0.34 -6.31 -11.00
CA THR A 19 0.57 -6.78 -9.62
C THR A 19 -0.73 -7.05 -8.88
N ALA A 20 -1.74 -6.19 -8.99
CA ALA A 20 -3.02 -6.40 -8.34
C ALA A 20 -3.70 -7.69 -8.81
N ILE A 21 -3.71 -7.94 -10.13
CA ILE A 21 -4.28 -9.17 -10.72
C ILE A 21 -3.47 -10.41 -10.29
N ALA A 22 -2.13 -10.32 -10.31
CA ALA A 22 -1.25 -11.40 -9.89
C ALA A 22 -1.44 -11.72 -8.40
N PHE A 23 -1.50 -10.71 -7.53
CA PHE A 23 -1.70 -10.89 -6.09
C PHE A 23 -3.09 -11.37 -5.73
N GLU A 24 -4.14 -11.00 -6.48
CA GLU A 24 -5.46 -11.61 -6.32
C GLU A 24 -5.40 -13.12 -6.60
N ARG A 25 -4.87 -13.52 -7.76
CA ARG A 25 -4.75 -14.94 -8.13
C ARG A 25 -3.90 -15.72 -7.13
N ALA A 26 -2.76 -15.15 -6.71
CA ALA A 26 -1.91 -15.77 -5.70
C ALA A 26 -2.61 -15.87 -4.34
N SER A 27 -3.32 -14.82 -3.90
CA SER A 27 -4.00 -14.80 -2.60
C SER A 27 -5.17 -15.77 -2.54
N LEU A 28 -5.84 -16.01 -3.67
CA LEU A 28 -6.88 -17.04 -3.78
C LEU A 28 -6.30 -18.46 -3.72
N LYS A 29 -5.08 -18.69 -4.24
CA LYS A 29 -4.45 -20.01 -4.30
C LYS A 29 -3.75 -20.43 -3.00
N VAL A 30 -2.97 -19.54 -2.39
CA VAL A 30 -2.13 -19.87 -1.21
C VAL A 30 -2.46 -19.02 0.02
N GLY A 31 -3.42 -18.10 -0.09
CA GLY A 31 -3.84 -17.23 1.02
C GLY A 31 -3.08 -15.90 1.10
N SER A 32 -3.77 -14.84 1.53
CA SER A 32 -3.23 -13.48 1.61
C SER A 32 -1.99 -13.34 2.50
N LEU A 33 -1.91 -14.15 3.56
CA LEU A 33 -0.81 -14.12 4.53
C LEU A 33 0.49 -14.64 3.91
N SER A 34 0.44 -15.81 3.29
CA SER A 34 1.60 -16.48 2.69
C SER A 34 2.12 -15.68 1.48
N VAL A 35 1.22 -15.13 0.65
CA VAL A 35 1.62 -14.22 -0.44
C VAL A 35 2.35 -13.00 0.10
N ASN A 36 1.88 -12.40 1.19
CA ASN A 36 2.54 -11.23 1.78
C ASN A 36 3.96 -11.53 2.27
N ILE A 37 4.14 -12.66 2.96
CA ILE A 37 5.46 -13.08 3.47
C ILE A 37 6.41 -13.37 2.32
N ILE A 38 5.98 -14.14 1.32
CA ILE A 38 6.78 -14.46 0.12
C ILE A 38 7.15 -13.16 -0.62
N ARG A 39 6.18 -12.28 -0.85
CA ARG A 39 6.37 -10.99 -1.53
C ARG A 39 7.40 -10.13 -0.81
N LEU A 40 7.29 -9.99 0.51
CA LEU A 40 8.22 -9.18 1.30
C LEU A 40 9.60 -9.81 1.36
N PHE A 41 9.71 -11.13 1.48
CA PHE A 41 11.00 -11.82 1.47
C PHE A 41 11.73 -11.68 0.12
N LEU A 42 11.02 -11.92 -0.99
CA LEU A 42 11.58 -11.71 -2.34
C LEU A 42 11.89 -10.23 -2.60
N GLY A 43 11.01 -9.33 -2.16
CA GLY A 43 11.22 -7.89 -2.24
C GLY A 43 12.47 -7.46 -1.46
N PHE A 44 12.68 -8.00 -0.26
CA PHE A 44 13.90 -7.77 0.52
C PHE A 44 15.13 -8.27 -0.23
N LEU A 45 15.12 -9.50 -0.76
CA LEU A 45 16.25 -10.06 -1.49
C LEU A 45 16.60 -9.20 -2.72
N PHE A 46 15.62 -8.91 -3.58
CA PHE A 46 15.84 -8.15 -4.80
C PHE A 46 16.28 -6.71 -4.50
N LEU A 47 15.66 -6.08 -3.50
CA LEU A 47 16.02 -4.72 -3.14
C LEU A 47 17.42 -4.65 -2.49
N SER A 48 17.80 -5.64 -1.67
CA SER A 48 19.14 -5.68 -1.03
C SER A 48 20.24 -5.92 -2.06
N ILE A 49 19.99 -6.78 -3.06
CA ILE A 49 20.90 -6.96 -4.21
C ILE A 49 21.02 -5.66 -5.00
N PHE A 50 19.90 -4.99 -5.27
CA PHE A 50 19.91 -3.70 -5.97
C PHE A 50 20.68 -2.63 -5.19
N THR A 51 20.45 -2.47 -3.88
CA THR A 51 21.15 -1.47 -3.06
C THR A 51 22.63 -1.80 -2.89
N LEU A 52 23.02 -3.08 -2.94
CA LEU A 52 24.43 -3.46 -2.96
C LEU A 52 25.15 -2.89 -4.18
N PHE A 53 24.55 -2.98 -5.38
CA PHE A 53 25.15 -2.41 -6.60
C PHE A 53 24.98 -0.90 -6.71
N TYR A 54 23.85 -0.36 -6.23
CA TYR A 54 23.53 1.06 -6.36
C TYR A 54 24.25 1.93 -5.30
N ARG A 55 24.33 1.46 -4.05
CA ARG A 55 24.88 2.20 -2.90
C ARG A 55 26.19 1.61 -2.36
N GLY A 56 26.60 0.44 -2.82
CA GLY A 56 27.73 -0.31 -2.24
C GLY A 56 27.41 -0.97 -0.90
N SER A 57 26.14 -0.97 -0.46
CA SER A 57 25.73 -1.49 0.85
C SER A 57 24.54 -2.42 0.74
N PHE A 58 24.69 -3.65 1.24
CA PHE A 58 23.60 -4.63 1.27
C PHE A 58 22.53 -4.27 2.30
N PHE A 59 22.92 -3.71 3.46
CA PHE A 59 22.01 -3.31 4.54
C PHE A 59 22.06 -1.80 4.76
N PRO A 60 20.96 -1.19 5.26
CA PRO A 60 20.86 0.24 5.49
C PRO A 60 21.51 0.63 6.83
N MET A 61 22.80 0.33 6.99
CA MET A 61 23.55 0.58 8.25
C MET A 61 23.84 2.06 8.51
N ASP A 62 23.66 2.89 7.49
CA ASP A 62 23.90 4.34 7.51
C ASP A 62 22.66 5.15 7.90
N ALA A 63 21.51 4.49 8.15
CA ALA A 63 20.30 5.14 8.60
C ALA A 63 20.40 5.61 10.06
N THR A 64 19.94 6.84 10.33
CA THR A 64 19.89 7.39 11.69
C THR A 64 18.87 6.65 12.57
N ASN A 65 19.03 6.71 13.89
CA ASN A 65 18.06 6.13 14.84
C ASN A 65 16.63 6.66 14.64
N GLN A 66 16.51 7.94 14.29
CA GLN A 66 15.21 8.54 13.98
C GLN A 66 14.62 7.97 12.69
N ALA A 67 15.43 7.77 11.64
CA ALA A 67 15.00 7.14 10.41
C ALA A 67 14.51 5.70 10.67
N TRP A 68 15.28 4.90 11.42
CA TRP A 68 14.89 3.55 11.83
C TRP A 68 13.54 3.53 12.54
N PHE A 69 13.33 4.38 13.55
CA PHE A 69 12.08 4.41 14.30
C PHE A 69 10.86 4.67 13.41
N TRP A 70 10.90 5.74 12.60
CA TRP A 70 9.77 6.12 11.75
C TRP A 70 9.57 5.14 10.58
N LEU A 71 10.63 4.62 9.98
CA LEU A 71 10.54 3.68 8.88
C LEU A 71 10.08 2.30 9.32
N ILE A 72 10.47 1.84 10.52
CA ILE A 72 9.91 0.63 11.12
C ILE A 72 8.42 0.80 11.36
N LEU A 73 8.02 1.89 12.01
CA LEU A 73 6.61 2.19 12.28
C LEU A 73 5.79 2.27 10.98
N SER A 74 6.34 2.92 9.95
CA SER A 74 5.77 2.97 8.60
C SER A 74 5.63 1.58 7.97
N GLY A 75 6.64 0.71 8.12
CA GLY A 75 6.60 -0.67 7.64
C GLY A 75 5.50 -1.50 8.30
N PHE A 76 5.30 -1.35 9.62
CA PHE A 76 4.20 -2.00 10.33
C PHE A 76 2.83 -1.49 9.85
N ILE A 77 2.64 -0.18 9.69
CA ILE A 77 1.34 0.38 9.31
C ILE A 77 1.05 0.13 7.82
N GLY A 78 2.04 0.31 6.96
CA GLY A 78 1.90 0.16 5.51
C GLY A 78 1.92 -1.30 5.07
N PHE A 79 2.97 -2.05 5.40
CA PHE A 79 3.18 -3.40 4.87
C PHE A 79 2.54 -4.49 5.71
N LEU A 80 2.57 -4.42 7.05
CA LEU A 80 1.86 -5.41 7.85
C LEU A 80 0.36 -5.13 7.82
N PHE A 81 -0.08 -4.00 8.39
CA PHE A 81 -1.50 -3.67 8.49
C PHE A 81 -2.13 -3.39 7.11
N GLY A 82 -1.59 -2.46 6.34
CA GLY A 82 -2.15 -2.10 5.03
C GLY A 82 -2.28 -3.29 4.08
N ASP A 83 -1.20 -4.04 3.86
CA ASP A 83 -1.26 -5.14 2.89
C ASP A 83 -2.05 -6.37 3.36
N LEU A 84 -2.13 -6.63 4.68
CA LEU A 84 -3.03 -7.67 5.20
C LEU A 84 -4.47 -7.39 4.80
N PHE A 85 -4.93 -6.17 5.06
CA PHE A 85 -6.31 -5.76 4.77
C PHE A 85 -6.56 -5.67 3.27
N LEU A 86 -5.61 -5.11 2.50
CA LEU A 86 -5.71 -5.03 1.05
C LEU A 86 -5.78 -6.41 0.40
N PHE A 87 -4.86 -7.31 0.72
CA PHE A 87 -4.81 -8.63 0.08
C PHE A 87 -5.98 -9.50 0.56
N LYS A 88 -6.47 -9.28 1.78
CA LYS A 88 -7.71 -9.91 2.23
C LYS A 88 -8.91 -9.40 1.43
N SER A 89 -8.96 -8.11 1.12
CA SER A 89 -10.02 -7.54 0.27
C SER A 89 -10.04 -8.15 -1.14
N TYR A 90 -8.86 -8.43 -1.72
CA TYR A 90 -8.76 -9.13 -3.02
C TYR A 90 -9.47 -10.48 -2.99
N THR A 91 -9.37 -11.24 -1.90
CA THR A 91 -10.05 -12.54 -1.78
C THR A 91 -11.58 -12.45 -1.60
N ILE A 92 -12.13 -11.26 -1.34
CA ILE A 92 -13.56 -11.07 -1.03
C ILE A 92 -14.28 -10.34 -2.18
N ILE A 93 -13.70 -9.24 -2.67
CA ILE A 93 -14.32 -8.37 -3.69
C ILE A 93 -13.49 -8.30 -4.98
N GLY A 94 -12.38 -9.03 -5.06
CA GLY A 94 -11.47 -9.02 -6.22
C GLY A 94 -10.58 -7.78 -6.28
N SER A 95 -9.49 -7.85 -7.05
CA SER A 95 -8.52 -6.75 -7.19
C SER A 95 -9.15 -5.53 -7.84
N ARG A 96 -10.04 -5.71 -8.82
CA ARG A 96 -10.70 -4.60 -9.54
C ARG A 96 -11.39 -3.62 -8.58
N PHE A 97 -12.24 -4.13 -7.69
CA PHE A 97 -13.01 -3.26 -6.78
C PHE A 97 -12.17 -2.77 -5.60
N ALA A 98 -11.26 -3.59 -5.09
CA ALA A 98 -10.31 -3.16 -4.06
C ALA A 98 -9.39 -2.03 -4.56
N MET A 99 -8.93 -2.10 -5.83
CA MET A 99 -8.13 -1.07 -6.46
C MET A 99 -8.92 0.23 -6.69
N LEU A 100 -10.22 0.15 -6.95
CA LEU A 100 -11.08 1.35 -6.95
C LEU A 100 -11.08 2.03 -5.58
N VAL A 101 -11.21 1.27 -4.48
CA VAL A 101 -11.12 1.84 -3.12
C VAL A 101 -9.72 2.38 -2.82
N MET A 102 -8.65 1.74 -3.32
CA MET A 102 -7.27 2.20 -3.17
C MET A 102 -7.01 3.57 -3.80
N THR A 103 -7.84 4.04 -4.72
CA THR A 103 -7.73 5.42 -5.23
C THR A 103 -8.13 6.48 -4.18
N LEU A 104 -8.58 6.07 -2.98
CA LEU A 104 -8.67 6.93 -1.79
C LEU A 104 -7.29 7.19 -1.13
N VAL A 105 -6.25 6.44 -1.48
CA VAL A 105 -4.91 6.63 -0.91
C VAL A 105 -4.40 8.07 -1.09
N PRO A 106 -4.45 8.71 -2.28
CA PRO A 106 -3.98 10.08 -2.44
C PRO A 106 -4.76 11.10 -1.57
N PRO A 107 -6.12 11.12 -1.53
CA PRO A 107 -6.85 11.97 -0.59
C PRO A 107 -6.50 11.73 0.88
N ILE A 108 -6.42 10.47 1.32
CA ILE A 108 -6.06 10.13 2.70
C ILE A 108 -4.63 10.59 3.01
N THR A 109 -3.70 10.39 2.07
CA THR A 109 -2.29 10.80 2.19
C THR A 109 -2.17 12.32 2.28
N ALA A 110 -2.91 13.07 1.47
CA ALA A 110 -2.88 14.53 1.49
C ALA A 110 -3.43 15.08 2.82
N LEU A 111 -4.56 14.55 3.30
CA LEU A 111 -5.16 14.97 4.57
C LEU A 111 -4.27 14.60 5.76
N SER A 112 -3.77 13.36 5.81
CA SER A 112 -2.87 12.93 6.88
C SER A 112 -1.51 13.65 6.81
N GLY A 113 -0.99 13.93 5.61
CA GLY A 113 0.20 14.76 5.41
C GLY A 113 0.02 16.17 5.97
N ARG A 114 -1.12 16.82 5.73
CA ARG A 114 -1.43 18.12 6.35
C ARG A 114 -1.45 18.06 7.89
N ILE A 115 -2.06 17.02 8.46
CA ILE A 115 -2.21 16.89 9.92
C ILE A 115 -0.87 16.54 10.59
N ILE A 116 -0.13 15.58 10.02
CA ILE A 116 1.07 15.00 10.63
C ILE A 116 2.34 15.81 10.28
N LEU A 117 2.46 16.24 9.02
CA LEU A 117 3.64 16.94 8.51
C LEU A 117 3.47 18.46 8.48
N GLY A 118 2.26 18.97 8.70
CA GLY A 118 1.97 20.41 8.54
C GLY A 118 2.00 20.88 7.09
N GLU A 119 1.86 19.97 6.11
CA GLU A 119 1.86 20.32 4.69
C GLU A 119 0.70 21.28 4.35
N LYS A 120 1.00 22.35 3.60
CA LYS A 120 -0.01 23.30 3.12
C LYS A 120 -0.67 22.76 1.86
N LEU A 121 -1.97 22.51 1.92
CA LEU A 121 -2.77 22.09 0.78
C LEU A 121 -3.34 23.30 0.04
N SER A 122 -3.11 23.37 -1.27
CA SER A 122 -3.70 24.38 -2.14
C SER A 122 -5.20 24.12 -2.38
N LEU A 123 -5.95 25.15 -2.76
CA LEU A 123 -7.36 25.00 -3.13
C LEU A 123 -7.55 23.97 -4.28
N MET A 124 -6.62 23.93 -5.23
CA MET A 124 -6.63 22.93 -6.30
C MET A 124 -6.46 21.49 -5.78
N SER A 125 -5.70 21.30 -4.71
CA SER A 125 -5.57 19.97 -4.08
C SER A 125 -6.91 19.51 -3.51
N TYR A 126 -7.68 20.42 -2.90
CA TYR A 126 -9.02 20.12 -2.41
C TYR A 126 -10.00 19.76 -3.51
N LEU A 127 -10.00 20.52 -4.61
CA LEU A 127 -10.84 20.22 -5.77
C LEU A 127 -10.48 18.87 -6.41
N GLY A 128 -9.19 18.57 -6.56
CA GLY A 128 -8.72 17.28 -7.07
C GLY A 128 -9.13 16.10 -6.19
N MET A 129 -9.03 16.25 -4.85
CA MET A 129 -9.52 15.23 -3.91
C MET A 129 -11.03 15.03 -4.01
N PHE A 130 -11.81 16.12 -4.08
CA PHE A 130 -13.27 16.05 -4.21
C PHE A 130 -13.68 15.35 -5.50
N LEU A 131 -13.04 15.70 -6.62
CA LEU A 131 -13.27 15.06 -7.92
C LEU A 131 -12.92 13.57 -7.89
N THR A 132 -11.83 13.20 -7.22
CA THR A 132 -11.43 11.79 -7.03
C THR A 132 -12.49 11.01 -6.26
N ILE A 133 -13.00 11.56 -5.15
CA ILE A 133 -14.05 10.93 -4.34
C ILE A 133 -15.35 10.74 -5.16
N ILE A 134 -15.73 11.73 -5.96
CA ILE A 134 -16.88 11.61 -6.87
C ILE A 134 -16.67 10.50 -7.90
N GLY A 135 -15.52 10.47 -8.57
CA GLY A 135 -15.21 9.46 -9.58
C GLY A 135 -15.28 8.04 -9.03
N ILE A 136 -14.75 7.84 -7.82
CA ILE A 136 -14.82 6.56 -7.09
C ILE A 136 -16.26 6.20 -6.75
N SER A 137 -17.02 7.16 -6.23
CA SER A 137 -18.42 6.94 -5.86
C SER A 137 -19.22 6.47 -7.07
N ILE A 138 -19.07 7.14 -8.22
CA ILE A 138 -19.73 6.75 -9.47
C ILE A 138 -19.27 5.36 -9.94
N ALA A 139 -17.97 5.03 -9.82
CA ALA A 139 -17.44 3.75 -10.25
C ALA A 139 -17.89 2.57 -9.37
N ILE A 140 -18.14 2.80 -8.08
CA ILE A 140 -18.57 1.78 -7.12
C ILE A 140 -20.10 1.62 -7.10
N PHE A 141 -20.85 2.73 -7.17
CA PHE A 141 -22.30 2.69 -7.15
C PHE A 141 -22.85 2.33 -8.53
N ASN A 142 -23.55 1.19 -8.62
CA ASN A 142 -24.30 0.84 -9.83
C ASN A 142 -25.79 1.17 -9.63
N ARG A 143 -26.41 1.72 -10.67
CA ARG A 143 -27.86 1.93 -10.69
C ARG A 143 -28.49 0.68 -11.30
N ASN A 144 -29.18 -0.10 -10.48
CA ASN A 144 -29.87 -1.29 -10.97
C ASN A 144 -31.00 -0.85 -11.92
N LYS A 145 -30.95 -1.28 -13.18
CA LYS A 145 -31.87 -0.82 -14.24
C LYS A 145 -33.32 -1.26 -14.03
N GLU A 146 -33.57 -2.26 -13.18
CA GLU A 146 -34.91 -2.83 -12.99
C GLU A 146 -35.72 -2.15 -11.88
N ASP A 147 -35.08 -1.66 -10.80
CA ASP A 147 -35.79 -1.13 -9.61
C ASP A 147 -35.39 0.30 -9.21
N GLY A 148 -34.42 0.92 -9.89
CA GLY A 148 -33.92 2.26 -9.55
C GLY A 148 -33.21 2.39 -8.18
N LYS A 149 -33.19 1.31 -7.39
CA LYS A 149 -32.51 1.24 -6.08
C LYS A 149 -31.00 1.13 -6.25
N ILE A 150 -30.26 1.95 -5.50
CA ILE A 150 -28.81 1.83 -5.36
C ILE A 150 -28.55 0.61 -4.49
N THR A 151 -27.98 -0.45 -5.07
CA THR A 151 -27.58 -1.66 -4.33
C THR A 151 -26.07 -1.83 -4.39
N LEU A 152 -25.46 -2.21 -3.27
CA LEU A 152 -24.05 -2.56 -3.25
C LEU A 152 -23.90 -3.94 -3.89
N LYS A 153 -23.23 -4.01 -5.05
CA LYS A 153 -22.89 -5.29 -5.71
C LYS A 153 -21.84 -6.11 -4.92
N LEU A 154 -21.30 -5.54 -3.85
CA LEU A 154 -20.07 -6.00 -3.19
C LEU A 154 -20.31 -6.28 -1.72
N SER A 155 -19.55 -7.24 -1.19
CA SER A 155 -19.51 -7.49 0.24
C SER A 155 -19.01 -6.25 0.99
N VAL A 156 -19.84 -5.72 1.89
CA VAL A 156 -19.48 -4.61 2.80
C VAL A 156 -18.20 -4.93 3.56
N LYS A 157 -18.02 -6.19 3.97
CA LYS A 157 -16.80 -6.66 4.63
C LYS A 157 -15.57 -6.44 3.76
N GLY A 158 -15.66 -6.76 2.46
CA GLY A 158 -14.55 -6.54 1.52
C GLY A 158 -14.25 -5.07 1.28
N LEU A 159 -15.27 -4.20 1.22
CA LEU A 159 -15.09 -2.75 1.13
C LEU A 159 -14.40 -2.18 2.37
N ILE A 160 -14.80 -2.63 3.57
CA ILE A 160 -14.14 -2.25 4.83
C ILE A 160 -12.67 -2.69 4.82
N PHE A 161 -12.38 -3.93 4.39
CA PHE A 161 -11.00 -4.39 4.25
C PHE A 161 -10.20 -3.54 3.27
N ALA A 162 -10.76 -3.23 2.09
CA ALA A 162 -10.06 -2.39 1.12
C ALA A 162 -9.81 -0.98 1.65
N PHE A 163 -10.77 -0.40 2.39
CA PHE A 163 -10.63 0.92 3.02
C PHE A 163 -9.51 0.93 4.08
N PHE A 164 -9.47 -0.05 4.98
CA PHE A 164 -8.38 -0.16 5.95
C PHE A 164 -7.03 -0.44 5.28
N GLY A 165 -7.01 -1.17 4.16
CA GLY A 165 -5.83 -1.34 3.34
C GLY A 165 -5.33 0.01 2.78
N ALA A 166 -6.23 0.81 2.22
CA ALA A 166 -5.93 2.16 1.72
C ALA A 166 -5.46 3.09 2.85
N LEU A 167 -6.09 3.03 4.01
CA LEU A 167 -5.71 3.81 5.19
C LEU A 167 -4.30 3.44 5.67
N GLY A 168 -3.99 2.15 5.80
CA GLY A 168 -2.66 1.67 6.18
C GLY A 168 -1.59 2.08 5.18
N GLN A 169 -1.86 1.94 3.88
CA GLN A 169 -0.94 2.37 2.83
C GLN A 169 -0.68 3.89 2.87
N ALA A 170 -1.73 4.70 2.97
CA ALA A 170 -1.61 6.16 3.05
C ALA A 170 -0.83 6.63 4.29
N LEU A 171 -1.21 6.13 5.47
CA LEU A 171 -0.52 6.48 6.73
C LEU A 171 0.93 5.98 6.74
N GLY A 172 1.16 4.75 6.25
CA GLY A 172 2.50 4.21 6.07
C GLY A 172 3.35 5.11 5.18
N LEU A 173 2.81 5.61 4.06
CA LEU A 173 3.52 6.56 3.19
C LEU A 173 3.83 7.89 3.88
N VAL A 174 2.88 8.49 4.59
CA VAL A 174 3.11 9.76 5.32
C VAL A 174 4.16 9.60 6.41
N ILE A 175 4.10 8.51 7.18
CA ILE A 175 5.11 8.22 8.21
C ILE A 175 6.47 7.92 7.58
N SER A 176 6.50 7.29 6.40
CA SER A 176 7.76 7.06 5.68
C SER A 176 8.45 8.37 5.31
N LYS A 177 7.70 9.43 4.98
CA LYS A 177 8.27 10.75 4.71
C LYS A 177 9.01 11.32 5.93
N LEU A 178 8.47 11.13 7.15
CA LEU A 178 9.11 11.57 8.40
C LEU A 178 10.49 10.92 8.63
N GLY A 179 10.58 9.62 8.32
CA GLY A 179 11.79 8.84 8.51
C GLY A 179 12.80 8.97 7.38
N MET A 180 12.31 9.14 6.15
CA MET A 180 13.16 9.22 4.96
C MET A 180 13.89 10.57 4.91
N LYS A 181 13.19 11.71 4.93
CA LYS A 181 13.81 13.04 4.70
C LYS A 181 14.78 12.99 3.50
N ASP A 182 16.08 13.20 3.72
CA ASP A 182 17.14 13.17 2.70
C ASP A 182 17.79 11.78 2.55
N TYR A 183 17.29 10.75 3.25
CA TYR A 183 17.76 9.38 3.15
C TYR A 183 17.34 8.73 1.84
N ASP A 184 18.15 7.78 1.38
CA ASP A 184 17.91 7.07 0.13
C ASP A 184 16.55 6.34 0.14
N PRO A 185 15.67 6.56 -0.86
CA PRO A 185 14.33 5.96 -0.88
C PRO A 185 14.33 4.42 -0.97
N PHE A 186 15.33 3.83 -1.62
CA PHE A 186 15.44 2.37 -1.72
C PHE A 186 15.85 1.77 -0.39
N ALA A 187 16.85 2.35 0.27
CA ALA A 187 17.27 1.96 1.62
C ALA A 187 16.15 2.19 2.65
N ALA A 188 15.40 3.29 2.54
CA ALA A 188 14.24 3.55 3.39
C ALA A 188 13.16 2.47 3.20
N THR A 189 12.92 2.06 1.96
CA THR A 189 11.97 0.99 1.64
C THR A 189 12.46 -0.36 2.16
N GLN A 190 13.77 -0.61 2.14
CA GLN A 190 14.37 -1.82 2.69
C GLN A 190 14.08 -1.95 4.20
N ILE A 191 14.25 -0.88 4.98
CA ILE A 191 13.90 -0.86 6.41
C ILE A 191 12.42 -1.17 6.63
N ARG A 192 11.54 -0.55 5.83
CA ARG A 192 10.10 -0.81 5.89
C ARG A 192 9.78 -2.28 5.61
N ILE A 193 10.42 -2.89 4.60
CA ILE A 193 10.24 -4.31 4.26
C ILE A 193 10.70 -5.20 5.42
N MET A 194 11.86 -4.92 6.02
CA MET A 194 12.36 -5.66 7.19
C MET A 194 11.34 -5.62 8.34
N ALA A 195 10.78 -4.45 8.64
CA ALA A 195 9.74 -4.30 9.65
C ALA A 195 8.46 -5.08 9.29
N GLY A 196 8.07 -5.08 8.02
CA GLY A 196 6.98 -5.90 7.50
C GLY A 196 7.21 -7.39 7.76
N ILE A 197 8.37 -7.92 7.36
CA ILE A 197 8.74 -9.34 7.55
C ILE A 197 8.67 -9.70 9.05
N ILE A 198 9.33 -8.91 9.91
CA ILE A 198 9.32 -9.13 11.36
C ILE A 198 7.88 -9.13 11.89
N GLY A 199 7.07 -8.16 11.47
CA GLY A 199 5.69 -8.05 11.88
C GLY A 199 4.84 -9.25 11.47
N PHE A 200 5.04 -9.76 10.25
CA PHE A 200 4.35 -10.97 9.80
C PHE A 200 4.81 -12.21 10.56
N VAL A 201 6.11 -12.37 10.82
CA VAL A 201 6.65 -13.49 11.61
C VAL A 201 6.04 -13.49 13.03
N ILE A 202 5.96 -12.33 13.67
CA ILE A 202 5.33 -12.17 15.00
C ILE A 202 3.85 -12.56 14.92
N LEU A 203 3.12 -12.04 13.92
CA LEU A 203 1.70 -12.32 13.74
C LEU A 203 1.44 -13.83 13.53
N VAL A 204 2.20 -14.49 12.66
CA VAL A 204 2.07 -15.92 12.37
C VAL A 204 2.37 -16.76 13.60
N SER A 205 3.42 -16.40 14.34
CA SER A 205 3.80 -17.05 15.58
C SER A 205 2.70 -16.96 16.63
N PHE A 206 2.13 -15.77 16.83
CA PHE A 206 1.05 -15.54 17.76
C PHE A 206 -0.23 -16.28 17.36
N MET A 207 -0.56 -16.30 16.07
CA MET A 207 -1.72 -17.02 15.55
C MET A 207 -1.51 -18.54 15.46
N LYS A 208 -0.29 -19.04 15.73
CA LYS A 208 0.12 -20.46 15.55
C LYS A 208 -0.21 -21.02 14.15
N ARG A 209 -0.11 -20.17 13.12
CA ARG A 209 -0.52 -20.49 11.74
C ARG A 209 0.61 -20.91 10.81
N TRP A 210 1.74 -21.35 11.37
CA TRP A 210 2.90 -21.81 10.59
C TRP A 210 2.58 -22.95 9.60
N LYS A 211 1.55 -23.77 9.83
CA LYS A 211 1.13 -24.81 8.86
C LYS A 211 0.44 -24.26 7.61
N GLN A 212 0.03 -23.00 7.61
CA GLN A 212 -0.68 -22.33 6.50
C GLN A 212 0.26 -21.42 5.69
N VAL A 213 1.49 -21.21 6.16
CA VAL A 213 2.52 -20.36 5.56
C VAL A 213 3.62 -21.25 5.02
#